data_AF-A0A482D4Z3-F1
#
_entry.id   AF-A0A482D4Z3-F1
#
_cell.length_a   1.000
_cell.length_b   1.000
_cell.length_c   1.000
_cell.angle_alpha   90.00
_cell.angle_beta   90.00
_cell.angle_gamma   90.00
#
_symmetry.space_group_name_H-M   'P 1'
#
loop_
_entity.id
_entity.type
_entity.pdbx_description
1 polymer ?
#
loop_
_entity_poly.entity_id
_entity_poly.type
_entity_poly.pdbx_seq_one_letter_code
_entity_poly.pdbx_strand_id
1 'polypeptide(L)'
;MILTRRLYRQLKDLLDNRRQLLTIVGIVFILTAIPITVSLLRQEPKLSSQAAANTLTVGSGSYTTIQAAVNAANSGDIVRVLAGVYNEQVSVTKPLTLLGETGAVIDGQCSRQFGVLIGTPGVSGVVVQDFEVRNTRGSGVRIENDDDVSMSQAPRTITIDDNYIHDFYCAGGEPFGVAGVSSWYGGPNITITDNVIKYRGALSDTASGQRSDADGIFFGSTNARPSGGGHYVARNRIVGGWDGLGGGDEAEAAGTLHKNSTVEDNVIMTCDDDGMQIEGGGENVRIRNNTISGCLIGIAIASPQTGPTYVEGNVISGLLNACYKVGNGPGTGVTYLTGNRCTGPKGMQQTDPNHSSLVLRQNCWQVGGYIFELPYGPTSGLDFDEDVMYSTGPPFKWNGGVTYGSLAAFQSATGQEQSGTWQQSSDCSVLGPPTQPSTKVGDINGDSSINILDLSVLLTKWGTSDTMADLDKSGKVDIIDLSILLTKWGT
;
A
#
# COMPACT_ATOMS: atom_id res chain seq x y z
N MET A 1 19.77 46.64 18.07
CA MET A 1 20.93 46.78 17.17
C MET A 1 22.21 46.15 17.77
N ILE A 2 22.17 44.86 18.15
CA ILE A 2 23.33 44.07 18.62
C ILE A 2 23.31 42.64 18.01
N LEU A 3 22.19 42.16 17.45
CA LEU A 3 22.08 40.82 16.85
C LEU A 3 22.74 40.65 15.45
N THR A 4 23.06 41.72 14.72
CA THR A 4 23.61 41.62 13.35
C THR A 4 25.13 41.42 13.27
N ARG A 5 25.88 41.57 14.38
CA ARG A 5 27.36 41.43 14.41
C ARG A 5 27.87 40.04 14.83
N ARG A 6 27.01 39.16 15.35
CA ARG A 6 27.36 37.75 15.64
C ARG A 6 27.14 36.86 14.42
N LEU A 7 26.05 37.07 13.66
CA LEU A 7 25.75 36.32 12.45
C LEU A 7 26.78 36.56 11.32
N TYR A 8 27.30 37.79 11.19
CA TYR A 8 28.37 38.11 10.22
C TYR A 8 29.72 37.47 10.58
N ARG A 9 30.00 37.21 11.86
CA ARG A 9 31.25 36.58 12.31
C ARG A 9 31.24 35.06 12.03
N GLN A 10 30.11 34.39 12.23
CA GLN A 10 30.00 32.94 11.96
C GLN A 10 30.00 32.61 10.45
N LEU A 11 29.49 33.50 9.59
CA LEU A 11 29.55 33.32 8.13
C LEU A 11 30.94 33.57 7.53
N LYS A 12 31.79 34.37 8.17
CA LYS A 12 33.16 34.66 7.72
C LYS A 12 34.11 33.49 7.99
N ASP A 13 33.96 32.80 9.13
CA ASP A 13 34.78 31.63 9.49
C ASP A 13 34.49 30.40 8.61
N LEU A 14 33.29 30.31 8.01
CA LEU A 14 32.93 29.25 7.05
C LEU A 14 33.49 29.47 5.63
N LEU A 15 33.84 30.72 5.26
CA LEU A 15 34.42 31.06 3.95
C LEU A 15 35.95 31.07 3.96
N ASP A 16 36.59 31.30 5.12
CA ASP A 16 38.05 31.36 5.24
C ASP A 16 38.74 29.98 5.38
N ASN A 17 37.99 28.87 5.54
CA ASN A 17 38.55 27.52 5.72
C ASN A 17 38.68 26.67 4.43
N ARG A 18 38.52 27.27 3.24
CA ARG A 18 38.76 26.60 1.93
C ARG A 18 40.12 26.94 1.29
N ARG A 19 41.07 27.49 2.03
CA ARG A 19 42.41 27.84 1.52
C ARG A 19 43.55 27.35 2.41
N GLN A 20 43.60 26.04 2.65
CA GLN A 20 44.84 25.33 2.96
C GLN A 20 44.97 24.11 2.05
N LEU A 21 45.59 24.30 0.89
CA LEU A 21 46.66 23.46 0.33
C LEU A 21 46.97 23.93 -1.10
N LEU A 22 47.67 25.06 -1.21
CA LEU A 22 48.45 25.41 -2.40
C LEU A 22 49.70 26.11 -1.88
N THR A 23 50.66 25.31 -1.44
CA THR A 23 52.03 25.73 -1.22
C THR A 23 52.91 24.87 -2.11
N ILE A 24 53.67 25.57 -2.96
CA ILE A 24 54.99 25.24 -3.54
C ILE A 24 54.97 25.59 -5.03
N VAL A 25 55.34 26.84 -5.32
CA VAL A 25 56.07 27.19 -6.55
C VAL A 25 57.22 28.10 -6.12
N GLY A 26 58.45 27.63 -6.37
CA GLY A 26 59.71 28.31 -6.09
C GLY A 26 60.84 27.73 -6.96
N ILE A 27 60.69 27.87 -8.28
CA ILE A 27 61.69 28.09 -9.36
C ILE A 27 63.08 27.41 -9.28
N VAL A 28 63.47 26.66 -10.33
CA VAL A 28 64.64 26.90 -11.24
C VAL A 28 65.13 25.61 -11.93
N PHE A 29 64.93 25.58 -13.26
CA PHE A 29 65.76 25.05 -14.36
C PHE A 29 66.14 23.55 -14.50
N ILE A 30 65.90 23.08 -15.74
CA ILE A 30 66.62 22.07 -16.56
C ILE A 30 66.23 20.59 -16.36
N LEU A 31 65.38 20.08 -17.26
CA LEU A 31 65.67 18.94 -18.18
C LEU A 31 64.41 18.53 -18.99
N THR A 32 64.49 18.80 -20.28
CA THR A 32 64.07 17.98 -21.44
C THR A 32 62.85 17.03 -21.35
N ALA A 33 61.89 17.32 -22.27
CA ALA A 33 61.09 16.39 -23.08
C ALA A 33 60.08 15.46 -22.37
N ILE A 34 58.78 15.76 -22.55
CA ILE A 34 57.72 14.93 -23.20
C ILE A 34 56.44 15.78 -23.20
N PRO A 35 55.80 16.09 -24.35
CA PRO A 35 54.46 16.68 -24.33
C PRO A 35 53.43 15.58 -24.09
N ILE A 36 52.92 15.46 -22.85
CA ILE A 36 51.68 14.73 -22.60
C ILE A 36 50.54 15.71 -22.85
N THR A 37 49.94 15.63 -24.03
CA THR A 37 48.64 16.23 -24.31
C THR A 37 47.58 15.49 -23.50
N VAL A 38 47.25 16.03 -22.32
CA VAL A 38 46.02 15.64 -21.61
C VAL A 38 44.86 16.29 -22.36
N SER A 39 44.37 15.62 -23.40
CA SER A 39 43.02 15.85 -23.92
C SER A 39 42.04 15.40 -22.84
N LEU A 40 41.61 16.34 -22.00
CA LEU A 40 40.39 16.23 -21.22
C LEU A 40 39.22 16.21 -22.21
N LEU A 41 38.90 15.02 -22.72
CA LEU A 41 37.59 14.74 -23.29
C LEU A 41 36.59 14.87 -22.13
N ARG A 42 36.02 16.07 -21.95
CA ARG A 42 34.66 16.19 -21.42
C ARG A 42 33.76 15.42 -22.39
N GLN A 43 33.53 14.14 -22.10
CA GLN A 43 32.28 13.55 -22.50
C GLN A 43 31.22 14.20 -21.61
N GLU A 44 30.65 15.30 -22.10
CA GLU A 44 29.32 15.72 -21.66
C GLU A 44 28.44 14.46 -21.72
N PRO A 45 27.74 14.05 -20.64
CA PRO A 45 26.75 13.01 -20.77
C PRO A 45 25.79 13.48 -21.85
N LYS A 46 25.75 12.76 -22.98
CA LYS A 46 24.64 12.91 -23.92
C LYS A 46 23.40 12.65 -23.07
N LEU A 47 22.63 13.68 -22.77
CA LEU A 47 21.21 13.49 -22.54
C LEU A 47 20.75 12.71 -23.77
N SER A 48 20.53 11.41 -23.60
CA SER A 48 19.75 10.66 -24.57
C SER A 48 18.42 11.40 -24.62
N SER A 49 18.12 12.03 -25.75
CA SER A 49 16.78 12.53 -26.00
C SER A 49 15.87 11.32 -25.89
N GLN A 50 15.23 11.14 -24.75
CA GLN A 50 14.06 10.28 -24.67
C GLN A 50 13.10 10.93 -25.65
N ALA A 51 12.88 10.28 -26.79
CA ALA A 51 11.90 10.76 -27.75
C ALA A 51 10.61 10.97 -26.97
N ALA A 52 9.98 12.14 -27.12
CA ALA A 52 8.71 12.40 -26.46
C ALA A 52 7.76 11.23 -26.81
N ALA A 53 7.13 10.65 -25.79
CA ALA A 53 6.20 9.54 -25.96
C ALA A 53 5.16 9.91 -27.02
N ASN A 54 5.03 9.10 -28.08
CA ASN A 54 3.99 9.36 -29.08
C ASN A 54 2.63 9.02 -28.47
N THR A 55 1.60 9.78 -28.85
CA THR A 55 0.23 9.49 -28.44
C THR A 55 -0.54 8.83 -29.58
N LEU A 56 -1.02 7.62 -29.35
CA LEU A 56 -1.88 6.87 -30.26
C LEU A 56 -3.32 7.00 -29.76
N THR A 57 -4.22 7.55 -30.58
CA THR A 57 -5.61 7.82 -30.19
C THR A 57 -6.58 6.76 -30.70
N VAL A 58 -7.38 6.18 -29.81
CA VAL A 58 -8.39 5.15 -30.08
C VAL A 58 -9.80 5.74 -30.07
N GLY A 59 -10.73 5.20 -30.86
CA GLY A 59 -12.13 5.67 -30.99
C GLY A 59 -12.30 6.47 -32.28
N SER A 60 -12.69 7.74 -32.18
CA SER A 60 -12.71 8.65 -33.34
C SER A 60 -11.31 9.09 -33.82
N GLY A 61 -10.24 8.46 -33.29
CA GLY A 61 -8.86 8.66 -33.70
C GLY A 61 -8.40 7.72 -34.80
N SER A 62 -7.09 7.45 -34.85
CA SER A 62 -6.46 6.61 -35.89
C SER A 62 -6.71 5.11 -35.72
N TYR A 63 -7.18 4.69 -34.54
CA TYR A 63 -7.41 3.29 -34.21
C TYR A 63 -8.87 3.09 -33.76
N THR A 64 -9.53 2.06 -34.28
CA THR A 64 -10.91 1.72 -33.90
C THR A 64 -10.99 0.82 -32.66
N THR A 65 -9.89 0.15 -32.30
CA THR A 65 -9.79 -0.77 -31.16
C THR A 65 -8.58 -0.44 -30.30
N ILE A 66 -8.66 -0.69 -29.00
CA ILE A 66 -7.56 -0.44 -28.06
C ILE A 66 -6.38 -1.35 -28.38
N GLN A 67 -6.62 -2.64 -28.65
CA GLN A 67 -5.53 -3.58 -28.94
C GLN A 67 -4.72 -3.18 -30.17
N ALA A 68 -5.35 -2.63 -31.22
CA ALA A 68 -4.63 -2.17 -32.41
C ALA A 68 -3.65 -1.03 -32.10
N ALA A 69 -4.04 -0.09 -31.23
CA ALA A 69 -3.14 0.97 -30.80
C ALA A 69 -2.02 0.43 -29.91
N VAL A 70 -2.32 -0.47 -28.96
CA VAL A 70 -1.30 -1.13 -28.12
C VAL A 70 -0.28 -1.90 -28.98
N ASN A 71 -0.74 -2.60 -30.02
CA ASN A 71 0.13 -3.31 -30.95
C ASN A 71 1.07 -2.36 -31.70
N ALA A 72 0.54 -1.22 -32.16
CA ALA A 72 1.27 -0.22 -32.92
C ALA A 72 2.18 0.69 -32.06
N ALA A 73 1.89 0.82 -30.77
CA ALA A 73 2.66 1.62 -29.83
C ALA A 73 4.10 1.08 -29.70
N ASN A 74 5.05 2.01 -29.61
CA ASN A 74 6.41 1.73 -29.20
C ASN A 74 6.50 1.73 -27.67
N SER A 75 7.60 1.19 -27.14
CA SER A 75 7.88 1.23 -25.71
C SER A 75 7.92 2.68 -25.22
N GLY A 76 7.13 2.99 -24.20
CA GLY A 76 7.01 4.31 -23.58
C GLY A 76 5.94 5.22 -24.19
N ASP A 77 5.26 4.81 -25.26
CA ASP A 77 4.18 5.58 -25.86
C ASP A 77 2.93 5.66 -24.96
N ILE A 78 2.02 6.59 -25.28
CA ILE A 78 0.71 6.73 -24.65
C ILE A 78 -0.35 6.22 -25.62
N VAL A 79 -1.19 5.28 -25.19
CA VAL A 79 -2.42 4.89 -25.86
C VAL A 79 -3.58 5.62 -25.18
N ARG A 80 -4.06 6.68 -25.84
CA ARG A 80 -5.15 7.53 -25.36
C ARG A 80 -6.48 7.03 -25.93
N VAL A 81 -7.38 6.61 -25.06
CA VAL A 81 -8.66 6.01 -25.44
C VAL A 81 -9.77 7.01 -25.19
N LEU A 82 -10.41 7.47 -26.27
CA LEU A 82 -11.53 8.39 -26.18
C LEU A 82 -12.77 7.70 -25.59
N ALA A 83 -13.75 8.50 -25.18
CA ALA A 83 -15.03 7.98 -24.72
C ALA A 83 -15.66 7.00 -25.75
N GLY A 84 -16.11 5.85 -25.26
CA GLY A 84 -16.64 4.77 -26.08
C GLY A 84 -16.67 3.43 -25.35
N VAL A 85 -17.49 2.49 -25.83
CA VAL A 85 -17.53 1.13 -25.30
C VAL A 85 -16.73 0.21 -26.22
N TYR A 86 -15.66 -0.35 -25.68
CA TYR A 86 -14.72 -1.23 -26.36
C TYR A 86 -14.94 -2.66 -25.87
N ASN A 87 -15.58 -3.45 -26.71
CA ASN A 87 -15.84 -4.87 -26.45
C ASN A 87 -14.55 -5.68 -26.69
N GLU A 88 -13.59 -5.55 -25.77
CA GLU A 88 -12.21 -6.02 -25.94
C GLU A 88 -11.66 -6.64 -24.65
N GLN A 89 -10.58 -7.40 -24.83
CA GLN A 89 -9.63 -7.74 -23.79
C GLN A 89 -8.27 -7.27 -24.31
N VAL A 90 -7.57 -6.46 -23.53
CA VAL A 90 -6.37 -5.77 -23.96
C VAL A 90 -5.14 -6.41 -23.31
N SER A 91 -4.24 -6.94 -24.13
CA SER A 91 -2.96 -7.49 -23.68
C SER A 91 -1.84 -6.48 -23.88
N VAL A 92 -1.19 -6.09 -22.78
CA VAL A 92 -0.05 -5.17 -22.73
C VAL A 92 1.22 -5.95 -22.41
N THR A 93 2.10 -6.04 -23.41
CA THR A 93 3.36 -6.81 -23.33
C THR A 93 4.61 -5.93 -23.48
N LYS A 94 4.47 -4.61 -23.33
CA LYS A 94 5.55 -3.64 -23.45
C LYS A 94 5.28 -2.42 -22.54
N PRO A 95 6.32 -1.67 -22.13
CA PRO A 95 6.14 -0.42 -21.38
C PRO A 95 5.27 0.56 -22.16
N LEU A 96 4.19 1.08 -21.58
CA LEU A 96 3.35 2.14 -22.16
C LEU A 96 2.37 2.68 -21.11
N THR A 97 1.77 3.83 -21.38
CA THR A 97 0.61 4.32 -20.63
C THR A 97 -0.66 4.03 -21.42
N LEU A 98 -1.59 3.30 -20.83
CA LEU A 98 -2.95 3.14 -21.32
C LEU A 98 -3.83 4.12 -20.53
N LEU A 99 -4.32 5.17 -21.21
CA LEU A 99 -5.03 6.29 -20.60
C LEU A 99 -6.44 6.40 -21.19
N GLY A 100 -7.45 6.22 -20.36
CA GLY A 100 -8.84 6.47 -20.71
C GLY A 100 -9.19 7.95 -20.63
N GLU A 101 -10.23 8.36 -21.34
CA GLU A 101 -10.99 9.56 -21.02
C GLU A 101 -12.26 9.18 -20.28
N THR A 102 -12.90 10.15 -19.62
CA THR A 102 -14.24 9.95 -19.05
C THR A 102 -15.20 9.31 -20.07
N GLY A 103 -15.67 8.11 -19.76
CA GLY A 103 -16.56 7.32 -20.62
C GLY A 103 -15.85 6.33 -21.55
N ALA A 104 -14.54 6.14 -21.44
CA ALA A 104 -13.81 5.03 -22.05
C ALA A 104 -14.06 3.74 -21.25
N VAL A 105 -14.77 2.79 -21.86
CA VAL A 105 -15.19 1.54 -21.21
C VAL A 105 -14.53 0.35 -21.89
N ILE A 106 -13.83 -0.48 -21.12
CA ILE A 106 -13.40 -1.82 -21.54
C ILE A 106 -14.45 -2.82 -21.05
N ASP A 107 -15.20 -3.43 -21.99
CA ASP A 107 -16.30 -4.32 -21.68
C ASP A 107 -15.96 -5.78 -22.05
N GLY A 108 -15.78 -6.61 -21.02
CA GLY A 108 -15.53 -8.04 -21.17
C GLY A 108 -16.73 -8.83 -21.70
N GLN A 109 -17.94 -8.23 -21.73
CA GLN A 109 -19.21 -8.81 -22.17
C GLN A 109 -19.54 -10.17 -21.54
N CYS A 110 -19.02 -10.41 -20.35
CA CYS A 110 -19.04 -11.69 -19.65
C CYS A 110 -18.55 -12.89 -20.47
N SER A 111 -17.68 -12.62 -21.46
CA SER A 111 -17.13 -13.62 -22.38
C SER A 111 -15.61 -13.65 -22.37
N ARG A 112 -14.98 -12.53 -21.98
CA ARG A 112 -13.53 -12.37 -21.92
C ARG A 112 -13.01 -12.57 -20.50
N GLN A 113 -11.81 -13.11 -20.38
CA GLN A 113 -11.23 -13.41 -19.07
C GLN A 113 -10.85 -12.12 -18.34
N PHE A 114 -10.28 -11.15 -19.07
CA PHE A 114 -9.77 -9.91 -18.49
C PHE A 114 -10.27 -8.70 -19.26
N GLY A 115 -10.29 -7.53 -18.61
CA GLY A 115 -10.35 -6.26 -19.31
C GLY A 115 -8.97 -5.89 -19.82
N VAL A 116 -7.99 -5.86 -18.90
CA VAL A 116 -6.57 -5.64 -19.22
C VAL A 116 -5.71 -6.76 -18.63
N LEU A 117 -4.82 -7.32 -19.46
CA LEU A 117 -3.77 -8.26 -19.07
C LEU A 117 -2.40 -7.62 -19.27
N ILE A 118 -1.63 -7.46 -18.20
CA ILE A 118 -0.25 -7.01 -18.20
C ILE A 118 0.63 -8.24 -17.99
N GLY A 119 1.16 -8.77 -19.07
CA GLY A 119 1.78 -10.10 -19.10
C GLY A 119 3.29 -10.09 -19.35
N THR A 120 3.88 -11.27 -19.40
CA THR A 120 5.30 -11.52 -19.68
C THR A 120 5.67 -11.58 -21.17
N PRO A 121 6.98 -11.54 -21.52
CA PRO A 121 8.15 -11.43 -20.63
C PRO A 121 8.70 -10.01 -20.48
N GLY A 122 9.19 -9.68 -19.29
CA GLY A 122 10.04 -8.51 -19.03
C GLY A 122 9.31 -7.16 -19.08
N VAL A 123 8.00 -7.14 -18.88
CA VAL A 123 7.21 -5.92 -18.93
C VAL A 123 7.46 -5.05 -17.70
N SER A 124 7.63 -3.76 -17.93
CA SER A 124 7.83 -2.81 -16.85
C SER A 124 7.30 -1.43 -17.20
N GLY A 125 6.92 -0.62 -16.20
CA GLY A 125 6.55 0.77 -16.42
C GLY A 125 5.26 0.90 -17.22
N VAL A 126 4.29 0.04 -16.93
CA VAL A 126 2.95 0.13 -17.50
C VAL A 126 2.05 0.90 -16.54
N VAL A 127 1.29 1.84 -17.09
CA VAL A 127 0.24 2.57 -16.37
C VAL A 127 -1.10 2.26 -17.03
N VAL A 128 -2.11 1.92 -16.23
CA VAL A 128 -3.51 1.77 -16.67
C VAL A 128 -4.33 2.74 -15.84
N GLN A 129 -4.92 3.74 -16.50
CA GLN A 129 -5.54 4.86 -15.81
C GLN A 129 -6.81 5.37 -16.51
N ASP A 130 -7.77 5.86 -15.72
CA ASP A 130 -8.99 6.57 -16.14
C ASP A 130 -9.97 5.73 -16.97
N PHE A 131 -10.05 4.41 -16.72
CA PHE A 131 -11.02 3.52 -17.39
C PHE A 131 -12.21 3.13 -16.51
N GLU A 132 -13.36 2.93 -17.15
CA GLU A 132 -14.33 1.94 -16.67
C GLU A 132 -13.94 0.56 -17.23
N VAL A 133 -13.80 -0.44 -16.36
CA VAL A 133 -13.55 -1.84 -16.75
C VAL A 133 -14.66 -2.71 -16.18
N ARG A 134 -15.36 -3.46 -17.04
CA ARG A 134 -16.53 -4.21 -16.58
C ARG A 134 -16.81 -5.53 -17.27
N ASN A 135 -17.70 -6.32 -16.66
CA ASN A 135 -18.27 -7.55 -17.21
C ASN A 135 -17.19 -8.57 -17.63
N THR A 136 -16.17 -8.78 -16.81
CA THR A 136 -15.12 -9.79 -17.09
C THR A 136 -15.49 -11.13 -16.47
N ARG A 137 -15.14 -12.24 -17.13
CA ARG A 137 -15.31 -13.59 -16.58
C ARG A 137 -14.33 -13.89 -15.45
N GLY A 138 -13.12 -13.36 -15.55
CA GLY A 138 -12.10 -13.36 -14.51
C GLY A 138 -11.89 -11.94 -14.01
N SER A 139 -10.63 -11.56 -13.81
CA SER A 139 -10.27 -10.27 -13.21
C SER A 139 -10.54 -9.06 -14.10
N GLY A 140 -10.78 -7.90 -13.51
CA GLY A 140 -10.86 -6.64 -14.27
C GLY A 140 -9.51 -6.30 -14.92
N VAL A 141 -8.49 -6.16 -14.07
CA VAL A 141 -7.09 -6.01 -14.48
C VAL A 141 -6.25 -7.14 -13.90
N ARG A 142 -5.48 -7.83 -14.75
CA ARG A 142 -4.57 -8.90 -14.34
C ARG A 142 -3.13 -8.56 -14.66
N ILE A 143 -2.27 -8.65 -13.65
CA ILE A 143 -0.81 -8.62 -13.78
C ILE A 143 -0.34 -10.06 -13.63
N GLU A 144 0.35 -10.62 -14.62
CA GLU A 144 0.68 -12.04 -14.60
C GLU A 144 2.09 -12.33 -15.12
N ASN A 145 2.82 -13.15 -14.36
CA ASN A 145 4.00 -13.84 -14.85
C ASN A 145 3.63 -15.27 -15.26
N ASP A 146 3.78 -15.58 -16.55
CA ASP A 146 3.54 -16.92 -17.09
C ASP A 146 4.35 -18.00 -16.34
N ASP A 147 3.77 -19.19 -16.19
CA ASP A 147 4.37 -20.31 -15.44
C ASP A 147 5.71 -20.80 -15.99
N ASP A 148 5.96 -20.60 -17.29
CA ASP A 148 7.19 -20.96 -17.96
C ASP A 148 8.23 -19.82 -17.98
N VAL A 149 7.90 -18.65 -17.43
CA VAL A 149 8.77 -17.46 -17.43
C VAL A 149 9.44 -17.25 -16.07
N SER A 150 10.76 -17.02 -16.10
CA SER A 150 11.56 -16.72 -14.91
C SER A 150 11.07 -15.45 -14.21
N MET A 151 11.08 -15.45 -12.86
CA MET A 151 10.72 -14.27 -12.06
C MET A 151 11.59 -13.04 -12.35
N SER A 152 12.78 -13.20 -12.90
CA SER A 152 13.61 -12.07 -13.38
C SER A 152 12.99 -11.33 -14.58
N GLN A 153 11.96 -11.92 -15.20
CA GLN A 153 11.16 -11.37 -16.29
C GLN A 153 9.70 -11.10 -15.87
N ALA A 154 9.35 -11.27 -14.60
CA ALA A 154 8.01 -10.95 -14.11
C ALA A 154 7.68 -9.46 -14.31
N PRO A 155 6.40 -9.11 -14.57
CA PRO A 155 5.96 -7.72 -14.70
C PRO A 155 6.32 -6.91 -13.45
N ARG A 156 6.84 -5.68 -13.60
CA ARG A 156 7.30 -4.87 -12.44
C ARG A 156 7.10 -3.38 -12.67
N THR A 157 7.00 -2.59 -11.61
CA THR A 157 6.77 -1.13 -11.75
C THR A 157 5.49 -0.91 -12.56
N ILE A 158 4.38 -1.44 -12.06
CA ILE A 158 3.07 -1.39 -12.72
C ILE A 158 2.17 -0.49 -11.89
N THR A 159 1.44 0.41 -12.54
CA THR A 159 0.51 1.33 -11.89
C THR A 159 -0.90 1.15 -12.43
N ILE A 160 -1.84 0.88 -11.53
CA ILE A 160 -3.29 0.84 -11.81
C ILE A 160 -3.93 1.98 -11.02
N ASP A 161 -4.34 3.04 -11.70
CA ASP A 161 -4.70 4.32 -11.06
C ASP A 161 -6.05 4.87 -11.54
N ASP A 162 -6.88 5.38 -10.64
CA ASP A 162 -8.15 6.07 -10.96
C ASP A 162 -9.06 5.32 -11.96
N ASN A 163 -9.20 4.00 -11.78
CA ASN A 163 -10.11 3.19 -12.59
C ASN A 163 -11.40 2.88 -11.82
N TYR A 164 -12.51 2.77 -12.55
CA TYR A 164 -13.76 2.17 -12.06
C TYR A 164 -13.89 0.74 -12.56
N ILE A 165 -13.63 -0.23 -11.69
CA ILE A 165 -13.60 -1.67 -12.03
C ILE A 165 -14.81 -2.35 -11.39
N HIS A 166 -15.68 -2.96 -12.18
CA HIS A 166 -16.88 -3.58 -11.62
C HIS A 166 -17.47 -4.75 -12.41
N ASP A 167 -18.35 -5.52 -11.79
CA ASP A 167 -19.03 -6.67 -12.42
C ASP A 167 -18.04 -7.67 -13.05
N PHE A 168 -16.89 -7.87 -12.39
CA PHE A 168 -15.94 -8.94 -12.70
C PHE A 168 -16.42 -10.27 -12.12
N TYR A 169 -15.80 -11.37 -12.53
CA TYR A 169 -16.24 -12.73 -12.17
C TYR A 169 -17.74 -13.00 -12.48
N CYS A 170 -18.25 -12.42 -13.57
CA CYS A 170 -19.69 -12.39 -13.87
C CYS A 170 -20.29 -13.73 -14.32
N ALA A 171 -19.47 -14.72 -14.68
CA ALA A 171 -19.91 -16.02 -15.18
C ALA A 171 -19.82 -17.15 -14.14
N GLY A 172 -19.28 -16.87 -12.95
CA GLY A 172 -18.86 -17.90 -12.00
C GLY A 172 -17.70 -18.77 -12.52
N GLY A 173 -17.14 -19.62 -11.68
CA GLY A 173 -16.01 -20.49 -12.01
C GLY A 173 -15.18 -20.88 -10.79
N GLU A 174 -13.89 -21.09 -11.01
CA GLU A 174 -12.91 -21.20 -9.91
C GLU A 174 -12.55 -19.78 -9.46
N PRO A 175 -12.88 -19.41 -8.23
CA PRO A 175 -12.80 -18.01 -7.82
C PRO A 175 -11.43 -17.59 -7.32
N PHE A 176 -10.61 -18.56 -6.89
CA PHE A 176 -9.32 -18.29 -6.25
C PHE A 176 -8.41 -17.44 -7.15
N GLY A 177 -8.02 -16.27 -6.61
CA GLY A 177 -7.19 -15.26 -7.27
C GLY A 177 -7.82 -14.56 -8.47
N VAL A 178 -9.14 -14.64 -8.62
CA VAL A 178 -9.91 -13.69 -9.43
C VAL A 178 -10.20 -12.45 -8.57
N ALA A 179 -9.94 -11.26 -9.12
CA ALA A 179 -10.20 -10.02 -8.39
C ALA A 179 -10.52 -8.83 -9.31
N GLY A 180 -10.95 -7.71 -8.76
CA GLY A 180 -10.97 -6.44 -9.51
C GLY A 180 -9.59 -6.15 -10.09
N VAL A 181 -8.55 -6.21 -9.25
CA VAL A 181 -7.14 -6.20 -9.66
C VAL A 181 -6.42 -7.41 -9.08
N SER A 182 -5.91 -8.30 -9.92
CA SER A 182 -5.16 -9.49 -9.48
C SER A 182 -3.72 -9.45 -9.97
N SER A 183 -2.76 -9.70 -9.07
CA SER A 183 -1.36 -9.95 -9.38
C SER A 183 -1.04 -11.43 -9.16
N TRP A 184 -0.81 -12.16 -10.25
CA TRP A 184 -0.40 -13.55 -10.23
C TRP A 184 1.07 -13.67 -10.55
N TYR A 185 1.86 -13.96 -9.52
CA TYR A 185 3.32 -14.03 -9.65
C TYR A 185 3.91 -12.75 -10.27
N GLY A 186 3.23 -11.61 -10.12
CA GLY A 186 3.75 -10.31 -10.52
C GLY A 186 5.04 -10.01 -9.76
N GLY A 187 5.96 -9.33 -10.42
CA GLY A 187 7.20 -8.85 -9.82
C GLY A 187 6.98 -7.60 -8.94
N PRO A 188 8.07 -6.90 -8.58
CA PRO A 188 8.02 -5.90 -7.52
C PRO A 188 7.40 -4.59 -8.00
N ASN A 189 7.10 -3.71 -7.04
CA ASN A 189 6.66 -2.34 -7.27
C ASN A 189 5.35 -2.26 -8.07
N ILE A 190 4.31 -2.92 -7.54
CA ILE A 190 2.95 -2.79 -8.10
C ILE A 190 2.23 -1.74 -7.26
N THR A 191 1.74 -0.71 -7.93
CA THR A 191 0.99 0.41 -7.36
C THR A 191 -0.47 0.30 -7.81
N ILE A 192 -1.39 0.30 -6.85
CA ILE A 192 -2.84 0.25 -7.09
C ILE A 192 -3.46 1.39 -6.28
N THR A 193 -3.82 2.47 -6.95
CA THR A 193 -4.21 3.72 -6.28
C THR A 193 -5.50 4.33 -6.81
N ASP A 194 -6.26 4.96 -5.92
CA ASP A 194 -7.39 5.81 -6.29
C ASP A 194 -8.49 5.10 -7.11
N ASN A 195 -8.53 3.76 -7.11
CA ASN A 195 -9.52 3.00 -7.88
C ASN A 195 -10.82 2.83 -7.09
N VAL A 196 -11.94 2.75 -7.81
CA VAL A 196 -13.21 2.26 -7.29
C VAL A 196 -13.43 0.84 -7.81
N ILE A 197 -13.39 -0.13 -6.91
CA ILE A 197 -13.55 -1.56 -7.23
C ILE A 197 -14.85 -2.07 -6.60
N LYS A 198 -15.79 -2.54 -7.44
CA LYS A 198 -17.07 -3.08 -6.97
C LYS A 198 -17.37 -4.43 -7.58
N TYR A 199 -17.55 -5.47 -6.77
CA TYR A 199 -17.94 -6.77 -7.33
C TYR A 199 -19.24 -6.68 -8.16
N ARG A 200 -20.24 -5.93 -7.67
CA ARG A 200 -21.47 -5.60 -8.42
C ARG A 200 -21.69 -4.10 -8.49
N GLY A 201 -21.57 -3.53 -9.68
CA GLY A 201 -21.63 -2.08 -9.90
C GLY A 201 -23.03 -1.48 -9.72
N ALA A 202 -24.07 -2.28 -9.96
CA ALA A 202 -25.47 -1.83 -9.89
C ALA A 202 -26.07 -1.82 -8.46
N LEU A 203 -25.39 -2.41 -7.47
CA LEU A 203 -25.87 -2.45 -6.09
C LEU A 203 -25.29 -1.29 -5.27
N SER A 204 -26.04 -0.79 -4.30
CA SER A 204 -25.56 0.24 -3.37
C SER A 204 -24.44 -0.32 -2.49
N ASP A 205 -23.53 0.53 -2.02
CA ASP A 205 -22.36 0.15 -1.22
C ASP A 205 -22.67 -0.40 0.19
N THR A 206 -23.95 -0.51 0.53
CA THR A 206 -24.46 -1.08 1.78
C THR A 206 -25.34 -2.31 1.54
N ALA A 207 -25.45 -2.78 0.30
CA ALA A 207 -26.37 -3.86 -0.05
C ALA A 207 -25.79 -5.23 0.34
N SER A 208 -26.57 -6.02 1.10
CA SER A 208 -26.33 -7.46 1.22
C SER A 208 -26.50 -8.11 -0.15
N GLY A 209 -25.42 -8.65 -0.73
CA GLY A 209 -25.42 -9.21 -2.09
C GLY A 209 -24.29 -8.72 -3.00
N GLN A 210 -23.43 -7.82 -2.53
CA GLN A 210 -22.11 -7.52 -3.15
C GLN A 210 -21.05 -8.59 -2.82
N ARG A 211 -21.51 -9.73 -2.32
CA ARG A 211 -20.80 -10.88 -1.78
C ARG A 211 -20.46 -11.86 -2.91
N SER A 212 -19.22 -12.32 -2.95
CA SER A 212 -18.62 -13.07 -4.06
C SER A 212 -17.52 -13.96 -3.52
N ASP A 213 -17.11 -14.94 -4.30
CA ASP A 213 -15.89 -15.69 -4.04
C ASP A 213 -14.62 -14.99 -4.60
N ALA A 214 -14.78 -13.90 -5.36
CA ALA A 214 -13.67 -13.12 -5.94
C ALA A 214 -13.30 -11.90 -5.09
N ASP A 215 -12.03 -11.55 -5.03
CA ASP A 215 -11.53 -10.46 -4.18
C ASP A 215 -11.66 -9.07 -4.82
N GLY A 216 -11.52 -8.02 -4.00
CA GLY A 216 -11.28 -6.68 -4.52
C GLY A 216 -9.91 -6.57 -5.19
N ILE A 217 -8.86 -6.88 -4.42
CA ILE A 217 -7.47 -6.92 -4.87
C ILE A 217 -6.85 -8.24 -4.41
N PHE A 218 -6.04 -8.88 -5.28
CA PHE A 218 -5.39 -10.15 -4.96
C PHE A 218 -3.90 -10.15 -5.30
N PHE A 219 -3.07 -10.67 -4.39
CA PHE A 219 -1.64 -10.94 -4.63
C PHE A 219 -1.27 -12.42 -4.44
N GLY A 220 -1.09 -13.16 -5.53
CA GLY A 220 -0.78 -14.59 -5.55
C GLY A 220 0.72 -14.91 -5.50
N SER A 221 1.49 -14.24 -4.64
CA SER A 221 2.94 -14.49 -4.48
C SER A 221 3.21 -15.78 -3.71
N THR A 222 4.30 -16.48 -4.03
CA THR A 222 4.76 -17.70 -3.32
C THR A 222 6.28 -17.69 -3.14
N ASN A 223 6.84 -18.59 -2.33
CA ASN A 223 8.30 -18.77 -2.18
C ASN A 223 8.97 -19.19 -3.49
N ALA A 224 8.27 -19.99 -4.31
CA ALA A 224 8.74 -20.39 -5.64
C ALA A 224 8.64 -19.23 -6.65
N ARG A 225 7.67 -18.33 -6.46
CA ARG A 225 7.39 -17.19 -7.33
C ARG A 225 7.20 -15.90 -6.52
N PRO A 226 8.29 -15.39 -5.91
CA PRO A 226 8.20 -14.28 -4.97
C PRO A 226 8.07 -12.95 -5.71
N SER A 227 7.11 -12.11 -5.33
CA SER A 227 6.93 -10.82 -6.00
C SER A 227 8.10 -9.85 -5.83
N GLY A 228 8.99 -10.08 -4.87
CA GLY A 228 10.02 -9.11 -4.46
C GLY A 228 9.50 -7.93 -3.63
N GLY A 229 8.18 -7.74 -3.52
CA GLY A 229 7.57 -6.73 -2.66
C GLY A 229 7.62 -5.30 -3.23
N GLY A 230 7.60 -4.30 -2.34
CA GLY A 230 7.59 -2.88 -2.74
C GLY A 230 6.22 -2.42 -3.27
N HIS A 231 5.15 -3.15 -2.94
CA HIS A 231 3.81 -2.82 -3.44
C HIS A 231 3.21 -1.64 -2.68
N TYR A 232 2.41 -0.83 -3.37
CA TYR A 232 1.73 0.31 -2.79
C TYR A 232 0.24 0.28 -3.15
N VAL A 233 -0.62 0.05 -2.16
CA VAL A 233 -2.07 -0.01 -2.36
C VAL A 233 -2.72 1.09 -1.54
N ALA A 234 -3.18 2.16 -2.19
CA ALA A 234 -3.68 3.31 -1.44
C ALA A 234 -4.90 4.02 -2.02
N ARG A 235 -5.74 4.58 -1.14
CA ARG A 235 -6.90 5.41 -1.51
C ARG A 235 -7.92 4.71 -2.42
N ASN A 236 -7.95 3.38 -2.42
CA ASN A 236 -8.95 2.63 -3.18
C ASN A 236 -10.26 2.55 -2.39
N ARG A 237 -11.38 2.58 -3.10
CA ARG A 237 -12.71 2.25 -2.56
C ARG A 237 -13.10 0.86 -3.05
N ILE A 238 -13.09 -0.12 -2.15
CA ILE A 238 -13.39 -1.53 -2.45
C ILE A 238 -14.74 -1.89 -1.82
N VAL A 239 -15.65 -2.41 -2.63
CA VAL A 239 -17.02 -2.70 -2.21
C VAL A 239 -17.43 -4.10 -2.66
N GLY A 240 -17.66 -4.96 -1.67
CA GLY A 240 -18.00 -6.36 -1.90
C GLY A 240 -16.78 -7.25 -2.13
N GLY A 241 -17.02 -8.44 -2.66
CA GLY A 241 -16.01 -9.48 -2.85
C GLY A 241 -15.99 -10.52 -1.73
N TRP A 242 -15.07 -11.49 -1.84
CA TRP A 242 -14.73 -12.42 -0.76
C TRP A 242 -13.91 -11.65 0.27
N ASP A 243 -12.65 -11.37 -0.08
CA ASP A 243 -11.82 -10.42 0.64
C ASP A 243 -11.78 -9.06 -0.06
N GLY A 244 -11.62 -8.00 0.73
CA GLY A 244 -11.31 -6.68 0.17
C GLY A 244 -9.92 -6.65 -0.47
N LEU A 245 -8.94 -7.18 0.25
CA LEU A 245 -7.60 -7.47 -0.24
C LEU A 245 -7.20 -8.87 0.24
N GLY A 246 -7.05 -9.80 -0.69
CA GLY A 246 -6.68 -11.19 -0.46
C GLY A 246 -5.28 -11.53 -0.98
N GLY A 247 -4.84 -12.76 -0.71
CA GLY A 247 -3.51 -13.23 -1.08
C GLY A 247 -3.42 -14.71 -1.42
N GLY A 248 -2.22 -15.10 -1.87
CA GLY A 248 -1.84 -16.49 -2.09
C GLY A 248 -1.60 -17.24 -0.77
N ASP A 249 -0.58 -18.10 -0.74
CA ASP A 249 -0.31 -18.95 0.42
C ASP A 249 0.13 -18.13 1.66
N GLU A 250 -0.69 -18.19 2.71
CA GLU A 250 -0.52 -17.52 4.01
C GLU A 250 0.69 -18.05 4.81
N ALA A 251 1.12 -19.29 4.52
CA ALA A 251 2.18 -19.98 5.23
C ALA A 251 3.59 -19.72 4.65
N GLU A 252 3.70 -18.87 3.63
CA GLU A 252 4.95 -18.65 2.90
C GLU A 252 5.62 -17.29 3.17
N ALA A 253 6.95 -17.29 3.28
CA ALA A 253 7.75 -16.09 3.55
C ALA A 253 7.67 -15.03 2.44
N ALA A 254 7.24 -15.43 1.24
CA ALA A 254 6.96 -14.53 0.13
C ALA A 254 5.47 -14.39 -0.20
N GLY A 255 4.57 -14.91 0.65
CA GLY A 255 3.12 -14.86 0.46
C GLY A 255 2.56 -13.43 0.42
N THR A 256 1.43 -13.28 -0.28
CA THR A 256 0.64 -12.04 -0.40
C THR A 256 1.51 -10.84 -0.82
N LEU A 257 1.71 -9.87 0.08
CA LEU A 257 2.45 -8.62 -0.16
C LEU A 257 3.97 -8.76 -0.03
N HIS A 258 4.44 -9.92 0.45
CA HIS A 258 5.84 -10.26 0.68
C HIS A 258 6.54 -9.26 1.61
N LYS A 259 7.17 -8.21 1.08
CA LYS A 259 8.02 -7.30 1.85
C LYS A 259 8.03 -5.86 1.37
N ASN A 260 8.37 -4.92 2.26
CA ASN A 260 8.50 -3.49 1.96
C ASN A 260 7.26 -2.90 1.28
N SER A 261 6.07 -3.44 1.57
CA SER A 261 4.82 -3.06 0.94
C SER A 261 3.97 -2.23 1.89
N THR A 262 3.17 -1.30 1.36
CA THR A 262 2.29 -0.44 2.15
C THR A 262 0.87 -0.49 1.61
N VAL A 263 -0.10 -0.65 2.52
CA VAL A 263 -1.54 -0.60 2.24
C VAL A 263 -2.16 0.48 3.13
N GLU A 264 -2.63 1.56 2.54
CA GLU A 264 -3.09 2.72 3.31
C GLU A 264 -4.28 3.47 2.74
N ASP A 265 -5.07 4.08 3.62
CA ASP A 265 -6.15 5.00 3.23
C ASP A 265 -7.22 4.38 2.33
N ASN A 266 -7.31 3.05 2.31
CA ASN A 266 -8.34 2.37 1.56
C ASN A 266 -9.64 2.35 2.37
N VAL A 267 -10.76 2.40 1.66
CA VAL A 267 -12.09 2.18 2.23
C VAL A 267 -12.61 0.86 1.71
N ILE A 268 -12.73 -0.12 2.59
CA ILE A 268 -13.14 -1.49 2.27
C ILE A 268 -14.48 -1.78 2.96
N MET A 269 -15.47 -2.19 2.18
CA MET A 269 -16.83 -2.37 2.68
C MET A 269 -17.47 -3.66 2.17
N THR A 270 -18.33 -4.26 3.01
CA THR A 270 -19.32 -5.29 2.61
C THR A 270 -18.77 -6.58 2.00
N CYS A 271 -17.56 -6.98 2.40
CA CYS A 271 -16.94 -8.25 2.02
C CYS A 271 -17.63 -9.46 2.66
N ASP A 272 -17.40 -10.65 2.09
CA ASP A 272 -17.90 -11.90 2.66
C ASP A 272 -17.03 -12.44 3.79
N ASP A 273 -15.72 -12.29 3.68
CA ASP A 273 -14.74 -12.81 4.63
C ASP A 273 -13.91 -11.66 5.23
N ASP A 274 -12.62 -11.59 4.95
CA ASP A 274 -11.72 -10.61 5.55
C ASP A 274 -11.78 -9.26 4.81
N GLY A 275 -11.83 -8.16 5.54
CA GLY A 275 -11.57 -6.85 4.94
C GLY A 275 -10.20 -6.81 4.28
N MET A 276 -9.19 -7.33 4.97
CA MET A 276 -7.87 -7.60 4.40
C MET A 276 -7.27 -8.87 4.99
N GLN A 277 -6.81 -9.76 4.12
CA GLN A 277 -5.92 -10.85 4.44
C GLN A 277 -4.49 -10.47 4.07
N ILE A 278 -3.68 -10.15 5.08
CA ILE A 278 -2.30 -9.63 4.88
C ILE A 278 -1.23 -10.65 5.29
N GLU A 279 -1.63 -11.91 5.41
CA GLU A 279 -0.80 -13.03 5.85
C GLU A 279 0.29 -13.37 4.82
N GLY A 280 1.27 -14.21 5.18
CA GLY A 280 2.45 -14.47 4.37
C GLY A 280 3.70 -13.72 4.85
N GLY A 281 4.48 -13.11 3.96
CA GLY A 281 5.82 -12.62 4.30
C GLY A 281 5.87 -11.58 5.42
N GLY A 282 5.08 -10.51 5.26
CA GLY A 282 4.94 -9.45 6.27
C GLY A 282 6.22 -8.66 6.60
N GLU A 283 7.31 -8.79 5.84
CA GLU A 283 8.62 -8.19 6.16
C GLU A 283 8.61 -6.69 5.85
N ASN A 284 8.56 -5.83 6.89
CA ASN A 284 8.41 -4.38 6.73
C ASN A 284 7.17 -4.03 5.90
N VAL A 285 6.06 -4.73 6.17
CA VAL A 285 4.74 -4.44 5.59
C VAL A 285 3.97 -3.51 6.52
N ARG A 286 3.39 -2.43 5.97
CA ARG A 286 2.59 -1.45 6.72
C ARG A 286 1.15 -1.43 6.24
N ILE A 287 0.22 -1.59 7.16
CA ILE A 287 -1.22 -1.53 6.94
C ILE A 287 -1.76 -0.41 7.81
N ARG A 288 -2.00 0.77 7.23
CA ARG A 288 -2.30 1.95 8.04
C ARG A 288 -3.47 2.78 7.56
N ASN A 289 -4.22 3.34 8.50
CA ASN A 289 -5.27 4.33 8.24
C ASN A 289 -6.38 3.87 7.28
N ASN A 290 -6.55 2.55 7.11
CA ASN A 290 -7.64 2.01 6.32
C ASN A 290 -8.94 2.05 7.12
N THR A 291 -10.06 2.25 6.42
CA THR A 291 -11.41 2.17 6.98
C THR A 291 -12.08 0.90 6.48
N ILE A 292 -12.45 0.00 7.39
CA ILE A 292 -13.03 -1.31 7.06
C ILE A 292 -14.38 -1.46 7.73
N SER A 293 -15.40 -1.87 6.98
CA SER A 293 -16.72 -2.13 7.56
C SER A 293 -17.57 -3.15 6.83
N GLY A 294 -18.53 -3.76 7.53
CA GLY A 294 -19.51 -4.65 6.91
C GLY A 294 -18.97 -5.98 6.37
N CYS A 295 -17.69 -6.30 6.62
CA CYS A 295 -17.06 -7.59 6.29
C CYS A 295 -17.26 -8.59 7.45
N LEU A 296 -16.93 -9.87 7.26
CA LEU A 296 -17.01 -10.84 8.36
C LEU A 296 -15.98 -10.50 9.43
N ILE A 297 -14.74 -10.31 9.00
CA ILE A 297 -13.60 -9.90 9.84
C ILE A 297 -12.95 -8.64 9.25
N GLY A 298 -12.28 -7.86 10.09
CA GLY A 298 -11.61 -6.63 9.68
C GLY A 298 -10.29 -6.89 8.97
N ILE A 299 -9.26 -7.29 9.73
CA ILE A 299 -7.93 -7.61 9.21
C ILE A 299 -7.50 -8.97 9.75
N ALA A 300 -7.19 -9.90 8.86
CA ALA A 300 -6.54 -11.14 9.19
C ALA A 300 -5.03 -10.99 9.18
N ILE A 301 -4.45 -11.33 10.33
CA ILE A 301 -3.02 -11.28 10.65
C ILE A 301 -2.58 -12.64 11.21
N ALA A 302 -3.17 -13.74 10.75
CA ALA A 302 -2.82 -15.08 11.17
C ALA A 302 -1.44 -15.46 10.61
N SER A 303 -0.43 -15.06 11.39
CA SER A 303 0.99 -15.41 11.29
C SER A 303 1.76 -14.80 10.10
N PRO A 304 2.30 -13.58 10.24
CA PRO A 304 3.42 -13.14 9.42
C PRO A 304 4.60 -14.09 9.56
N GLN A 305 5.08 -14.62 8.44
CA GLN A 305 6.13 -15.63 8.39
C GLN A 305 7.49 -15.03 8.77
N THR A 306 7.77 -13.80 8.32
CA THR A 306 9.05 -13.11 8.52
C THR A 306 8.90 -11.89 9.42
N GLY A 307 7.95 -10.99 9.13
CA GLY A 307 7.78 -9.75 9.88
C GLY A 307 9.00 -8.80 9.80
N PRO A 308 8.97 -7.64 10.49
CA PRO A 308 7.84 -7.13 11.25
C PRO A 308 6.73 -6.56 10.35
N THR A 309 5.48 -6.79 10.73
CA THR A 309 4.29 -6.17 10.14
C THR A 309 3.75 -5.08 11.07
N TYR A 310 3.34 -3.95 10.50
CA TYR A 310 2.82 -2.81 11.25
C TYR A 310 1.36 -2.57 10.85
N VAL A 311 0.47 -2.54 11.82
CA VAL A 311 -0.97 -2.31 11.65
C VAL A 311 -1.33 -1.07 12.47
N GLU A 312 -1.53 0.06 11.81
CA GLU A 312 -1.47 1.37 12.47
C GLU A 312 -2.69 2.25 12.14
N GLY A 313 -3.38 2.77 13.16
CA GLY A 313 -4.39 3.81 12.93
C GLY A 313 -5.63 3.39 12.12
N ASN A 314 -5.82 2.09 11.86
CA ASN A 314 -6.98 1.61 11.09
C ASN A 314 -8.28 1.79 11.89
N VAL A 315 -9.38 2.02 11.16
CA VAL A 315 -10.73 2.16 11.73
C VAL A 315 -11.59 1.01 11.25
N ILE A 316 -12.00 0.15 12.17
CA ILE A 316 -12.73 -1.07 11.87
C ILE A 316 -14.07 -1.04 12.61
N SER A 317 -15.17 -1.18 11.86
CA SER A 317 -16.52 -1.05 12.42
C SER A 317 -17.55 -1.92 11.72
N GLY A 318 -18.69 -2.19 12.37
CA GLY A 318 -19.85 -2.80 11.71
C GLY A 318 -19.60 -4.19 11.10
N LEU A 319 -18.66 -4.96 11.67
CA LEU A 319 -18.34 -6.30 11.22
C LEU A 319 -19.33 -7.34 11.73
N LEU A 320 -19.34 -8.52 11.10
CA LEU A 320 -20.21 -9.64 11.50
C LEU A 320 -19.59 -10.51 12.58
N ASN A 321 -18.26 -10.51 12.74
CA ASN A 321 -17.55 -11.32 13.73
C ASN A 321 -16.51 -10.53 14.55
N ALA A 322 -15.30 -10.29 14.02
CA ALA A 322 -14.18 -9.78 14.82
C ALA A 322 -13.33 -8.76 14.05
N CYS A 323 -12.79 -7.75 14.73
CA CYS A 323 -11.90 -6.77 14.10
C CYS A 323 -10.60 -7.41 13.57
N TYR A 324 -10.03 -8.35 14.33
CA TYR A 324 -8.80 -9.02 13.95
C TYR A 324 -8.91 -10.53 14.07
N LYS A 325 -8.40 -11.23 13.05
CA LYS A 325 -8.13 -12.66 13.10
C LYS A 325 -6.65 -12.89 13.33
N VAL A 326 -6.34 -13.75 14.30
CA VAL A 326 -4.98 -14.26 14.58
C VAL A 326 -5.02 -15.78 14.59
N GLY A 327 -3.87 -16.44 14.49
CA GLY A 327 -3.81 -17.90 14.52
C GLY A 327 -2.86 -18.50 13.48
N ASN A 328 -3.16 -19.74 13.13
CA ASN A 328 -2.93 -20.39 11.82
C ASN A 328 -1.50 -20.61 11.33
N GLY A 329 -0.43 -20.37 12.09
CA GLY A 329 0.89 -20.64 11.50
C GLY A 329 2.10 -20.68 12.41
N PRO A 330 3.21 -21.28 11.90
CA PRO A 330 4.52 -21.32 12.55
C PRO A 330 5.28 -19.99 12.40
N GLY A 331 4.64 -18.94 11.89
CA GLY A 331 5.28 -17.67 11.57
C GLY A 331 6.03 -17.09 12.76
N THR A 332 7.21 -16.56 12.47
CA THR A 332 8.12 -16.02 13.49
C THR A 332 8.08 -14.49 13.54
N GLY A 333 7.36 -13.86 12.62
CA GLY A 333 7.26 -12.43 12.48
C GLY A 333 6.48 -11.76 13.62
N VAL A 334 6.95 -10.60 14.05
CA VAL A 334 6.23 -9.76 15.01
C VAL A 334 5.22 -8.89 14.28
N THR A 335 3.99 -8.83 14.78
CA THR A 335 3.01 -7.82 14.35
C THR A 335 2.87 -6.75 15.42
N TYR A 336 3.00 -5.49 15.01
CA TYR A 336 2.74 -4.32 15.85
C TYR A 336 1.36 -3.76 15.53
N LEU A 337 0.48 -3.66 16.52
CA LEU A 337 -0.82 -3.02 16.40
C LEU A 337 -0.79 -1.74 17.22
N THR A 338 -0.85 -0.59 16.55
CA THR A 338 -0.75 0.71 17.23
C THR A 338 -1.87 1.65 16.84
N GLY A 339 -2.57 2.24 17.81
CA GLY A 339 -3.52 3.33 17.54
C GLY A 339 -4.77 2.92 16.75
N ASN A 340 -5.06 1.63 16.62
CA ASN A 340 -6.21 1.16 15.86
C ASN A 340 -7.52 1.34 16.64
N ARG A 341 -8.63 1.51 15.92
CA ARG A 341 -9.97 1.67 16.49
C ARG A 341 -10.84 0.51 16.04
N CYS A 342 -11.23 -0.31 17.00
CA CYS A 342 -12.11 -1.45 16.78
C CYS A 342 -13.45 -1.25 17.48
N THR A 343 -14.52 -1.23 16.69
CA THR A 343 -15.90 -1.26 17.17
C THR A 343 -16.63 -2.45 16.55
N GLY A 344 -17.20 -3.35 17.34
CA GLY A 344 -17.82 -4.54 16.73
C GLY A 344 -18.22 -5.64 17.70
N PRO A 345 -18.55 -6.84 17.19
CA PRO A 345 -18.94 -7.95 18.05
C PRO A 345 -17.78 -8.45 18.90
N LYS A 346 -16.57 -8.51 18.35
CA LYS A 346 -15.34 -8.92 19.04
C LYS A 346 -14.13 -8.10 18.59
N GLY A 347 -13.11 -8.05 19.44
CA GLY A 347 -11.83 -7.40 19.16
C GLY A 347 -10.94 -8.29 18.31
N MET A 348 -10.09 -9.07 18.96
CA MET A 348 -9.18 -10.03 18.35
C MET A 348 -9.65 -11.46 18.65
N GLN A 349 -9.79 -12.26 17.59
CA GLN A 349 -10.17 -13.66 17.68
C GLN A 349 -9.06 -14.56 17.13
N GLN A 350 -8.63 -15.51 17.96
CA GLN A 350 -7.80 -16.61 17.52
C GLN A 350 -8.69 -17.72 16.96
N THR A 351 -8.62 -17.96 15.66
CA THR A 351 -9.43 -19.01 14.99
C THR A 351 -8.78 -20.38 15.13
N ASP A 352 -7.45 -20.43 15.08
CA ASP A 352 -6.66 -21.66 15.05
C ASP A 352 -5.54 -21.63 16.10
N PRO A 353 -5.04 -22.80 16.56
CA PRO A 353 -3.93 -22.86 17.50
C PRO A 353 -2.66 -22.17 17.00
N ASN A 354 -1.80 -21.78 17.94
CA ASN A 354 -0.61 -20.95 17.72
C ASN A 354 -0.94 -19.53 17.24
N HIS A 355 0.03 -18.63 17.36
CA HIS A 355 0.05 -17.32 16.72
C HIS A 355 1.48 -16.81 16.79
N SER A 356 1.83 -15.83 15.95
CA SER A 356 3.14 -15.18 16.03
C SER A 356 3.21 -14.18 17.19
N SER A 357 4.35 -13.51 17.35
CA SER A 357 4.49 -12.46 18.37
C SER A 357 3.62 -11.25 18.02
N LEU A 358 2.96 -10.68 19.02
CA LEU A 358 2.07 -9.53 18.87
C LEU A 358 2.42 -8.47 19.91
N VAL A 359 2.57 -7.23 19.46
CA VAL A 359 2.81 -6.08 20.32
C VAL A 359 1.70 -5.07 20.09
N LEU A 360 0.89 -4.80 21.11
CA LEU A 360 -0.27 -3.92 21.03
C LEU A 360 -0.03 -2.67 21.87
N ARG A 361 -0.20 -1.49 21.28
CA ARG A 361 -0.12 -0.21 21.99
C ARG A 361 -1.24 0.74 21.58
N GLN A 362 -1.85 1.41 22.55
CA GLN A 362 -2.71 2.57 22.31
C GLN A 362 -3.87 2.28 21.35
N ASN A 363 -4.32 1.04 21.26
CA ASN A 363 -5.50 0.67 20.50
C ASN A 363 -6.75 0.94 21.33
N CYS A 364 -7.88 1.08 20.65
CA CYS A 364 -9.17 1.19 21.30
C CYS A 364 -10.09 0.06 20.86
N TRP A 365 -10.66 -0.60 21.87
CA TRP A 365 -11.54 -1.76 21.74
C TRP A 365 -12.90 -1.43 22.35
N GLN A 366 -13.94 -1.30 21.54
CA GLN A 366 -15.32 -1.09 22.00
C GLN A 366 -16.20 -2.20 21.42
N VAL A 367 -16.37 -3.28 22.17
CA VAL A 367 -16.90 -4.52 21.59
C VAL A 367 -18.08 -5.11 22.37
N GLY A 368 -18.85 -5.96 21.67
CA GLY A 368 -19.99 -6.67 22.26
C GLY A 368 -19.60 -7.89 23.11
N GLY A 369 -18.43 -8.47 22.85
CA GLY A 369 -17.95 -9.74 23.43
C GLY A 369 -16.47 -9.69 23.79
N TYR A 370 -15.71 -10.72 23.41
CA TYR A 370 -14.28 -10.77 23.75
C TYR A 370 -13.50 -9.64 23.05
N ILE A 371 -12.74 -8.89 23.84
CA ILE A 371 -11.67 -8.01 23.37
C ILE A 371 -10.50 -8.87 22.88
N PHE A 372 -10.06 -9.82 23.71
CA PHE A 372 -9.08 -10.83 23.34
C PHE A 372 -9.68 -12.23 23.53
N GLU A 373 -9.92 -12.93 22.43
CA GLU A 373 -10.31 -14.35 22.41
C GLU A 373 -9.13 -15.20 21.91
N LEU A 374 -8.17 -15.48 22.79
CA LEU A 374 -6.94 -16.24 22.52
C LEU A 374 -6.88 -17.54 23.34
N PRO A 375 -7.70 -18.57 23.03
CA PRO A 375 -7.85 -19.73 23.91
C PRO A 375 -6.74 -20.78 23.80
N TYR A 376 -5.93 -20.79 22.74
CA TYR A 376 -5.11 -21.96 22.42
C TYR A 376 -3.66 -21.89 22.90
N GLY A 377 -3.12 -20.70 23.23
CA GLY A 377 -1.71 -20.52 23.54
C GLY A 377 -0.77 -20.97 22.39
N PRO A 378 0.56 -20.98 22.60
CA PRO A 378 1.29 -20.39 23.73
C PRO A 378 1.28 -18.86 23.67
N THR A 379 1.32 -18.19 24.82
CA THR A 379 1.28 -16.72 24.92
C THR A 379 2.67 -16.06 24.86
N SER A 380 3.70 -16.81 24.45
CA SER A 380 5.05 -16.27 24.29
C SER A 380 5.08 -15.23 23.16
N GLY A 381 5.79 -14.12 23.37
CA GLY A 381 5.88 -13.05 22.37
C GLY A 381 4.67 -12.12 22.33
N LEU A 382 3.74 -12.25 23.28
CA LEU A 382 2.65 -11.28 23.48
C LEU A 382 3.07 -10.19 24.46
N ASP A 383 2.92 -8.94 24.04
CA ASP A 383 3.19 -7.76 24.84
C ASP A 383 2.12 -6.70 24.54
N PHE A 384 1.06 -6.70 25.34
CA PHE A 384 -0.12 -5.83 25.18
C PHE A 384 -0.09 -4.80 26.29
N ASP A 385 -0.12 -3.51 25.95
CA ASP A 385 -0.21 -2.46 26.94
C ASP A 385 -0.81 -1.17 26.38
N GLU A 386 -1.21 -0.25 27.26
CA GLU A 386 -1.68 1.09 26.92
C GLU A 386 -2.99 1.13 26.11
N ASP A 387 -3.71 0.01 25.99
CA ASP A 387 -4.94 -0.03 25.22
C ASP A 387 -6.13 0.53 26.03
N VAL A 388 -7.09 1.14 25.33
CA VAL A 388 -8.38 1.57 25.89
C VAL A 388 -9.43 0.52 25.57
N MET A 389 -10.01 -0.06 26.61
CA MET A 389 -10.83 -1.26 26.50
C MET A 389 -12.23 -1.07 27.05
N TYR A 390 -13.21 -1.65 26.37
CA TYR A 390 -14.55 -1.81 26.88
C TYR A 390 -15.25 -2.98 26.18
N SER A 391 -16.00 -3.74 26.97
CA SER A 391 -16.89 -4.77 26.46
C SER A 391 -18.21 -4.79 27.22
N THR A 392 -19.30 -5.05 26.50
CA THR A 392 -20.61 -5.35 27.11
C THR A 392 -20.76 -6.83 27.51
N GLY A 393 -19.85 -7.70 27.05
CA GLY A 393 -19.84 -9.14 27.33
C GLY A 393 -18.58 -9.55 28.09
N PRO A 394 -18.29 -10.87 28.19
CA PRO A 394 -17.02 -11.36 28.74
C PRO A 394 -15.84 -10.80 27.92
N PRO A 395 -14.89 -10.07 28.52
CA PRO A 395 -13.88 -9.34 27.76
C PRO A 395 -12.67 -10.17 27.36
N PHE A 396 -12.27 -11.16 28.16
CA PHE A 396 -11.03 -11.91 27.91
C PHE A 396 -11.24 -13.42 28.01
N LYS A 397 -10.75 -14.13 26.99
CA LYS A 397 -10.56 -15.57 26.98
C LYS A 397 -9.12 -15.84 26.58
N TRP A 398 -8.39 -16.56 27.41
CA TRP A 398 -6.94 -16.60 27.37
C TRP A 398 -6.41 -17.99 27.69
N ASN A 399 -5.37 -18.42 26.98
CA ASN A 399 -4.48 -19.55 27.26
C ASN A 399 -5.11 -20.76 27.99
N GLY A 400 -5.54 -21.77 27.23
CA GLY A 400 -6.32 -22.88 27.76
C GLY A 400 -7.80 -22.54 27.96
N GLY A 401 -8.26 -21.43 27.37
CA GLY A 401 -9.66 -21.00 27.41
C GLY A 401 -10.13 -20.42 28.73
N VAL A 402 -9.22 -20.04 29.63
CA VAL A 402 -9.54 -19.38 30.91
C VAL A 402 -10.18 -18.02 30.62
N THR A 403 -11.23 -17.67 31.36
CA THR A 403 -11.94 -16.39 31.16
C THR A 403 -11.68 -15.43 32.30
N TYR A 404 -11.53 -14.15 31.97
CA TYR A 404 -11.40 -13.06 32.94
C TYR A 404 -12.51 -12.03 32.70
N GLY A 405 -13.32 -11.78 33.71
CA GLY A 405 -14.48 -10.90 33.64
C GLY A 405 -14.17 -9.40 33.72
N SER A 406 -12.92 -9.02 34.01
CA SER A 406 -12.51 -7.62 34.15
C SER A 406 -11.05 -7.42 33.76
N LEU A 407 -10.70 -6.18 33.41
CA LEU A 407 -9.33 -5.78 33.11
C LEU A 407 -8.38 -6.03 34.29
N ALA A 408 -8.80 -5.70 35.51
CA ALA A 408 -7.99 -5.93 36.72
C ALA A 408 -7.67 -7.43 36.94
N ALA A 409 -8.64 -8.32 36.69
CA ALA A 409 -8.40 -9.76 36.80
C ALA A 409 -7.45 -10.27 35.72
N PHE A 410 -7.59 -9.76 34.49
CA PHE A 410 -6.70 -10.07 33.38
C PHE A 410 -5.27 -9.60 33.68
N GLN A 411 -5.07 -8.32 34.02
CA GLN A 411 -3.79 -7.73 34.41
C GLN A 411 -3.08 -8.53 35.51
N SER A 412 -3.80 -8.89 36.57
CA SER A 412 -3.22 -9.64 37.70
C SER A 412 -2.80 -11.06 37.31
N ALA A 413 -3.50 -11.69 36.38
CA ALA A 413 -3.25 -13.08 36.02
C ALA A 413 -2.22 -13.23 34.90
N THR A 414 -2.17 -12.28 33.96
CA THR A 414 -1.35 -12.39 32.75
C THR A 414 -0.15 -11.44 32.74
N GLY A 415 -0.17 -10.38 33.54
CA GLY A 415 0.81 -9.30 33.48
C GLY A 415 0.66 -8.37 32.28
N GLN A 416 -0.32 -8.60 31.41
CA GLN A 416 -0.60 -7.77 30.24
C GLN A 416 -1.44 -6.55 30.64
N GLU A 417 -1.44 -5.53 29.78
CA GLU A 417 -2.27 -4.33 29.90
C GLU A 417 -2.12 -3.56 31.21
N GLN A 418 -0.93 -3.53 31.82
CA GLN A 418 -0.71 -2.87 33.12
C GLN A 418 -1.06 -1.38 33.12
N SER A 419 -0.85 -0.72 31.99
CA SER A 419 -1.16 0.68 31.71
C SER A 419 -2.46 0.85 30.92
N GLY A 420 -3.12 -0.26 30.55
CA GLY A 420 -4.41 -0.27 29.86
C GLY A 420 -5.54 0.29 30.73
N THR A 421 -6.54 0.89 30.08
CA THR A 421 -7.66 1.55 30.76
C THR A 421 -9.00 0.96 30.35
N TRP A 422 -9.98 0.97 31.27
CA TRP A 422 -11.33 0.53 30.99
C TRP A 422 -12.25 1.74 30.80
N GLN A 423 -12.62 2.06 29.56
CA GLN A 423 -13.42 3.25 29.25
C GLN A 423 -14.38 2.99 28.09
N GLN A 424 -15.67 3.23 28.34
CA GLN A 424 -16.70 3.17 27.31
C GLN A 424 -16.61 4.39 26.37
N SER A 425 -16.68 4.12 25.07
CA SER A 425 -16.78 5.10 23.99
C SER A 425 -17.67 4.52 22.89
N SER A 426 -18.44 5.37 22.20
CA SER A 426 -19.32 4.91 21.12
C SER A 426 -18.57 4.50 19.85
N ASP A 427 -17.39 5.08 19.64
CA ASP A 427 -16.70 5.10 18.33
C ASP A 427 -15.17 5.12 18.46
N CYS A 428 -14.62 4.86 19.65
CA CYS A 428 -13.20 5.02 19.93
C CYS A 428 -12.64 6.44 19.74
N SER A 429 -13.48 7.48 19.80
CA SER A 429 -13.08 8.89 19.77
C SER A 429 -12.12 9.29 20.90
N VAL A 430 -11.99 8.47 21.93
CA VAL A 430 -11.05 8.62 23.06
C VAL A 430 -9.58 8.69 22.64
N LEU A 431 -9.24 8.10 21.49
CA LEU A 431 -7.89 8.21 20.91
C LEU A 431 -7.70 9.49 20.07
N GLY A 432 -8.69 10.39 20.03
CA GLY A 432 -8.73 11.49 19.06
C GLY A 432 -9.05 10.99 17.63
N PRO A 433 -9.02 11.86 16.62
CA PRO A 433 -9.12 11.45 15.23
C PRO A 433 -7.94 10.53 14.85
N PRO A 434 -8.12 9.58 13.92
CA PRO A 434 -6.99 8.84 13.36
C PRO A 434 -6.00 9.83 12.73
N THR A 435 -4.70 9.53 12.80
CA THR A 435 -3.67 10.20 12.01
C THR A 435 -3.88 9.86 10.54
N GLN A 436 -4.78 10.58 9.87
CA GLN A 436 -5.18 10.35 8.47
C GLN A 436 -4.14 10.98 7.53
N PRO A 437 -3.50 10.25 6.61
CA PRO A 437 -2.71 10.85 5.56
C PRO A 437 -3.57 11.87 4.83
N SER A 438 -3.10 13.09 4.85
CA SER A 438 -3.90 14.21 4.42
C SER A 438 -4.10 14.17 2.91
N THR A 439 -5.30 14.51 2.46
CA THR A 439 -5.51 14.91 1.07
C THR A 439 -4.88 16.27 0.75
N LYS A 440 -4.42 17.01 1.78
CA LYS A 440 -3.77 18.31 1.60
C LYS A 440 -2.28 18.10 1.32
N VAL A 441 -1.86 18.50 0.13
CA VAL A 441 -0.44 18.61 -0.22
C VAL A 441 0.27 19.49 0.82
N GLY A 442 1.21 18.90 1.58
CA GLY A 442 1.97 19.59 2.63
C GLY A 442 1.61 19.20 4.07
N ASP A 443 0.53 18.45 4.29
CA ASP A 443 0.20 17.86 5.61
C ASP A 443 0.76 16.43 5.64
N ILE A 444 2.01 16.36 6.11
CA ILE A 444 2.87 15.18 6.03
C ILE A 444 2.63 14.28 7.25
N ASN A 445 2.20 14.84 8.38
CA ASN A 445 1.92 14.06 9.58
C ASN A 445 0.48 13.53 9.65
N GLY A 446 -0.40 14.02 8.78
CA GLY A 446 -1.78 13.55 8.68
C GLY A 446 -2.71 14.05 9.78
N ASP A 447 -2.45 15.25 10.32
CA ASP A 447 -3.27 15.85 11.38
C ASP A 447 -4.36 16.81 10.86
N SER A 448 -4.54 16.86 9.53
CA SER A 448 -5.45 17.74 8.80
C SER A 448 -5.08 19.23 8.84
N SER A 449 -3.90 19.61 9.34
CA SER A 449 -3.47 21.01 9.47
C SER A 449 -2.03 21.21 9.00
N ILE A 450 -1.77 22.03 7.97
CA ILE A 450 -0.39 22.26 7.51
C ILE A 450 0.31 23.25 8.43
N ASN A 451 1.21 22.76 9.28
CA ASN A 451 1.80 23.55 10.34
C ASN A 451 3.28 23.19 10.65
N ILE A 452 3.75 23.62 11.81
CA ILE A 452 5.13 23.41 12.25
C ILE A 452 5.49 21.93 12.44
N LEU A 453 4.50 21.08 12.71
CA LEU A 453 4.67 19.65 12.84
C LEU A 453 4.99 19.02 11.47
N ASP A 454 4.30 19.40 10.40
CA ASP A 454 4.63 18.94 9.04
C ASP A 454 6.02 19.39 8.60
N LEU A 455 6.37 20.64 8.91
CA LEU A 455 7.71 21.15 8.65
C LEU A 455 8.77 20.32 9.38
N SER A 456 8.50 19.93 10.63
CA SER A 456 9.43 19.09 11.40
C SER A 456 9.60 17.70 10.76
N VAL A 457 8.54 17.12 10.21
CA VAL A 457 8.59 15.84 9.49
C VAL A 457 9.36 16.00 8.17
N LEU A 458 9.05 17.02 7.36
CA LEU A 458 9.76 17.31 6.12
C LEU A 458 11.27 17.46 6.34
N LEU A 459 11.67 18.26 7.33
CA LEU A 459 13.08 18.48 7.65
C LEU A 459 13.78 17.22 8.16
N THR A 460 13.07 16.31 8.82
CA THR A 460 13.61 15.01 9.24
C THR A 460 13.90 14.10 8.05
N LYS A 461 13.17 14.28 6.95
CA LYS A 461 13.28 13.49 5.71
C LYS A 461 14.15 14.15 4.64
N TRP A 462 14.84 15.23 4.97
CA TRP A 462 15.62 16.02 4.02
C TRP A 462 16.68 15.17 3.28
N GLY A 463 16.65 15.22 1.94
CA GLY A 463 17.55 14.51 1.06
C GLY A 463 17.22 13.02 0.86
N THR A 464 16.12 12.52 1.41
CA THR A 464 15.63 11.15 1.19
C THR A 464 14.67 11.08 0.00
N SER A 465 14.22 9.89 -0.39
CA SER A 465 13.17 9.67 -1.40
C SER A 465 11.83 9.31 -0.75
N ASP A 466 11.56 9.86 0.44
CA ASP A 466 10.32 9.58 1.19
C ASP A 466 9.12 10.17 0.45
N THR A 467 8.21 9.32 0.00
CA THR A 467 7.11 9.68 -0.90
C THR A 467 6.06 10.59 -0.26
N MET A 468 5.99 10.67 1.07
CA MET A 468 5.09 11.60 1.76
C MET A 468 5.67 13.00 1.87
N ALA A 469 6.99 13.10 2.03
CA ALA A 469 7.70 14.38 2.14
C ALA A 469 8.18 14.92 0.77
N ASP A 470 8.23 14.08 -0.27
CA ASP A 470 8.49 14.42 -1.67
C ASP A 470 7.19 14.90 -2.34
N LEU A 471 6.80 16.12 -1.99
CA LEU A 471 5.55 16.77 -2.39
C LEU A 471 5.51 17.10 -3.89
N ASP A 472 6.66 17.26 -4.54
CA ASP A 472 6.76 17.48 -5.99
C ASP A 472 7.00 16.21 -6.82
N LYS A 473 7.18 15.07 -6.14
CA LYS A 473 7.42 13.74 -6.71
C LYS A 473 8.68 13.67 -7.57
N SER A 474 9.70 14.45 -7.24
CA SER A 474 10.99 14.47 -7.94
C SER A 474 11.89 13.28 -7.59
N GLY A 475 11.53 12.48 -6.59
CA GLY A 475 12.33 11.40 -6.02
C GLY A 475 13.29 11.87 -4.93
N LYS A 476 13.19 13.13 -4.48
CA LYS A 476 14.08 13.69 -3.47
C LYS A 476 13.42 14.82 -2.67
N VAL A 477 13.34 14.64 -1.36
CA VAL A 477 12.91 15.68 -0.42
C VAL A 477 13.95 16.81 -0.36
N ASP A 478 13.63 17.99 -0.88
CA ASP A 478 14.51 19.13 -0.84
C ASP A 478 13.80 20.49 -0.67
N ILE A 479 14.45 21.55 -1.16
CA ILE A 479 13.97 22.92 -1.01
C ILE A 479 12.66 23.17 -1.78
N ILE A 480 12.39 22.39 -2.83
CA ILE A 480 11.15 22.49 -3.58
C ILE A 480 9.98 22.00 -2.73
N ASP A 481 10.11 20.87 -2.05
CA ASP A 481 9.07 20.36 -1.13
C ASP A 481 8.80 21.32 0.02
N LEU A 482 9.87 21.88 0.62
CA LEU A 482 9.71 22.90 1.64
C LEU A 482 8.94 24.12 1.12
N SER A 483 9.21 24.53 -0.12
CA SER A 483 8.48 25.64 -0.72
C SER A 483 6.99 25.31 -0.91
N ILE A 484 6.67 24.08 -1.31
CA ILE A 484 5.29 23.62 -1.45
C ILE A 484 4.58 23.63 -0.10
N LEU A 485 5.19 23.03 0.93
CA LEU A 485 4.64 23.00 2.29
C LEU A 485 4.33 24.42 2.80
N LEU A 486 5.27 25.35 2.66
CA LEU A 486 5.10 26.74 3.13
C LEU A 486 4.02 27.51 2.36
N THR A 487 3.76 27.18 1.08
CA THR A 487 2.66 27.82 0.32
C THR A 487 1.27 27.41 0.82
N LYS A 488 1.19 26.33 1.59
CA LYS A 488 -0.04 25.76 2.13
C LYS A 488 -0.15 25.95 3.64
N TRP A 489 0.75 26.71 4.24
CA TRP A 489 0.82 26.91 5.68
C TRP A 489 -0.48 27.47 6.28
N GLY A 490 -0.97 26.83 7.33
CA GLY A 490 -2.17 27.24 8.08
C GLY A 490 -3.50 26.93 7.38
N THR A 491 -3.48 26.18 6.28
CA THR A 491 -4.69 25.57 5.67
C THR A 491 -4.90 24.17 6.19
#